data_AF-A0A960A387-F1
#
_entry.id   AF-A0A960A387-F1
#
_cell.length_a   1.000
_cell.length_b   1.000
_cell.length_c   1.000
_cell.angle_alpha   90.00
_cell.angle_beta   90.00
_cell.angle_gamma   90.00
#
_symmetry.space_group_name_H-M   'P 1'
#
loop_
_entity.id
_entity.type
_entity.pdbx_description
1 polymer ?
#
loop_
_entity_poly.entity_id
_entity_poly.type
_entity_poly.pdbx_seq_one_letter_code
_entity_poly.pdbx_strand_id
1 'polypeptide(L)'
;MSSSTATNAPTTDASPRENVWALRPGEVRKPGLHHFVMTALFTGIGIVVGTFGSLAIPLGYITAFWPGQAIQTVGGIWYGGWGGIAGAVFPILSNAIAGSAPLPVSLAYIPGNLAQAVVGGIAFRLLKADPRLKSGRDWMVFTVFGIIVSNLIGAAWGCLVLLGFGLITPGAFPVTFIGWFLGNSIASWVLGAVMLKFISPIVLKSKAFVKRVWA
;
A
#
# COMPACT_ATOMS: atom_id res chain seq x y z
N MET A 1 29.82 57.88 -11.65
CA MET A 1 29.40 56.75 -10.81
C MET A 1 27.94 56.46 -11.12
N SER A 2 27.65 55.41 -11.89
CA SER A 2 26.28 54.99 -12.21
C SER A 2 26.19 53.49 -11.93
N SER A 3 25.78 53.12 -10.72
CA SER A 3 25.53 51.74 -10.34
C SER A 3 24.11 51.36 -10.76
N SER A 4 24.00 50.61 -11.86
CA SER A 4 22.79 49.90 -12.25
C SER A 4 22.60 48.72 -11.30
N THR A 5 21.65 48.84 -10.37
CA THR A 5 21.13 47.72 -9.58
C THR A 5 20.17 46.91 -10.44
N ALA A 6 20.68 45.85 -11.07
CA ALA A 6 19.85 44.82 -11.66
C ALA A 6 19.14 44.04 -10.55
N THR A 7 17.84 44.27 -10.38
CA THR A 7 16.95 43.44 -9.58
C THR A 7 16.80 42.07 -10.23
N ASN A 8 17.49 41.07 -9.68
CA ASN A 8 17.23 39.66 -9.98
C ASN A 8 15.88 39.26 -9.38
N ALA A 9 14.84 39.25 -10.20
CA ALA A 9 13.58 38.60 -9.84
C ALA A 9 13.85 37.09 -9.66
N PRO A 10 13.28 36.44 -8.62
CA PRO A 10 13.41 35.00 -8.48
C PRO A 10 12.63 34.33 -9.61
N THR A 11 13.34 33.67 -10.52
CA THR A 11 12.77 32.74 -11.49
C THR A 11 12.14 31.59 -10.72
N THR A 12 10.82 31.60 -10.57
CA THR A 12 10.04 30.43 -10.14
C THR A 12 10.06 29.41 -11.27
N ASP A 13 11.16 28.67 -11.35
CA ASP A 13 11.37 27.59 -12.31
C ASP A 13 10.64 26.32 -11.82
N ALA A 14 9.32 26.43 -11.66
CA ALA A 14 8.47 25.29 -11.41
C ALA A 14 7.96 24.77 -12.76
N SER A 15 8.81 24.03 -13.47
CA SER A 15 8.33 23.18 -14.57
C SER A 15 7.10 22.39 -14.09
N PRO A 16 6.00 22.32 -14.87
CA PRO A 16 4.81 21.60 -14.45
C PRO A 16 5.20 20.15 -14.10
N ARG A 17 4.95 19.74 -12.86
CA ARG A 17 5.29 18.37 -12.40
C ARG A 17 4.64 17.36 -13.36
N GLU A 18 5.45 16.46 -13.90
CA GLU A 18 4.97 15.39 -14.77
C GLU A 18 3.91 14.56 -14.03
N ASN A 19 2.67 14.64 -14.49
CA ASN A 19 1.59 13.82 -13.93
C ASN A 19 1.66 12.41 -14.51
N VAL A 20 2.28 11.49 -13.76
CA VAL A 20 2.48 10.09 -14.18
C VAL A 20 1.17 9.32 -14.39
N TRP A 21 0.05 9.82 -13.86
CA TRP A 21 -1.29 9.24 -13.99
C TRP A 21 -2.02 9.69 -15.26
N ALA A 22 -1.56 10.76 -15.91
CA ALA A 22 -2.19 11.24 -17.13
C ALA A 22 -1.95 10.26 -18.28
N LEU A 23 -3.00 10.02 -19.08
CA LEU A 23 -2.86 9.34 -20.37
C LEU A 23 -2.29 10.34 -21.38
N ARG A 24 -1.27 9.92 -22.12
CA ARG A 24 -0.75 10.70 -23.24
C ARG A 24 -1.75 10.66 -24.41
N PRO A 25 -1.77 11.65 -25.31
CA PRO A 25 -2.58 11.59 -26.53
C PRO A 25 -2.33 10.28 -27.28
N GLY A 26 -3.41 9.54 -27.58
CA GLY A 26 -3.34 8.22 -28.24
C GLY A 26 -2.92 7.05 -27.34
N GLU A 27 -2.60 7.26 -26.06
CA GLU A 27 -2.26 6.19 -25.13
C GLU A 27 -3.52 5.41 -24.72
N VAL A 28 -3.61 4.17 -25.17
CA VAL A 28 -4.66 3.22 -24.77
C VAL A 28 -4.11 2.28 -23.70
N ARG A 29 -4.70 2.33 -22.50
CA ARG A 29 -4.44 1.39 -21.41
C ARG A 29 -5.64 0.46 -21.27
N LYS A 30 -5.42 -0.85 -21.41
CA LYS A 30 -6.44 -1.89 -21.22
C LYS A 30 -5.87 -3.00 -20.34
N PRO A 31 -6.73 -3.68 -19.56
CA PRO A 31 -6.38 -4.96 -18.94
C PRO A 31 -5.72 -5.92 -19.93
N GLY A 32 -4.79 -6.74 -19.44
CA GLY A 32 -4.01 -7.62 -20.30
C GLY A 32 -3.13 -8.55 -19.48
N LEU A 33 -2.46 -9.50 -20.14
CA LEU A 33 -1.72 -10.58 -19.51
C LEU A 33 -0.73 -10.10 -18.43
N HIS A 34 -0.04 -9.00 -18.68
CA HIS A 34 0.92 -8.44 -17.72
C HIS A 34 0.28 -8.06 -16.37
N HIS A 35 -0.99 -7.65 -16.33
CA HIS A 35 -1.70 -7.35 -15.09
C HIS A 35 -2.01 -8.62 -14.30
N PHE A 36 -2.42 -9.70 -14.97
CA PHE A 36 -2.61 -11.01 -14.35
C PHE A 36 -1.30 -11.56 -13.80
N VAL A 37 -0.22 -11.48 -14.58
CA VAL A 37 1.12 -11.90 -14.15
C VAL A 37 1.57 -11.13 -12.92
N MET A 38 1.41 -9.79 -12.90
CA MET A 38 1.77 -8.99 -11.72
C MET A 38 0.90 -9.31 -10.52
N THR A 39 -0.40 -9.58 -10.70
CA THR A 39 -1.29 -10.02 -9.62
C THR A 39 -0.79 -11.32 -9.01
N ALA A 40 -0.49 -12.32 -9.84
CA ALA A 40 0.02 -13.61 -9.38
C ALA A 40 1.38 -13.47 -8.67
N LEU A 41 2.29 -12.67 -9.23
CA LEU A 41 3.61 -12.42 -8.65
C LEU A 41 3.51 -11.72 -7.30
N PHE A 42 2.72 -10.63 -7.20
CA PHE A 42 2.52 -9.93 -5.93
C PHE A 42 1.77 -10.78 -4.92
N THR A 43 0.86 -11.65 -5.36
CA THR A 43 0.22 -12.63 -4.47
C THR A 43 1.26 -13.58 -3.91
N GLY A 44 2.11 -14.19 -4.75
CA GLY A 44 3.18 -15.09 -4.30
C GLY A 44 4.19 -14.42 -3.36
N ILE A 45 4.67 -13.21 -3.70
CA ILE A 45 5.56 -12.43 -2.83
C ILE A 45 4.85 -12.10 -1.51
N GLY A 46 3.59 -11.69 -1.56
CA GLY A 46 2.78 -11.39 -0.39
C GLY A 46 2.61 -12.59 0.53
N ILE A 47 2.39 -13.79 -0.02
CA ILE A 47 2.32 -15.03 0.77
C ILE A 47 3.61 -15.22 1.55
N VAL A 48 4.76 -15.16 0.87
CA VAL A 48 6.08 -15.38 1.50
C VAL A 48 6.36 -14.33 2.57
N VAL A 49 6.32 -13.05 2.18
CA VAL A 49 6.65 -11.93 3.07
C VAL A 49 5.66 -11.82 4.24
N GLY A 50 4.38 -12.03 3.98
CA GLY A 50 3.33 -12.05 5.00
C GLY A 50 3.48 -13.23 5.98
N THR A 51 3.81 -14.42 5.49
CA THR A 51 4.00 -15.61 6.35
C THR A 51 5.20 -15.40 7.27
N PHE A 52 6.37 -15.09 6.72
CA PHE A 52 7.58 -14.90 7.53
C PHE A 52 7.49 -13.71 8.48
N GLY A 53 6.79 -12.64 8.08
CA GLY A 53 6.49 -11.53 8.97
C GLY A 53 5.65 -11.92 10.18
N SER A 54 4.59 -12.69 9.96
CA SER A 54 3.76 -13.21 11.05
C SER A 54 4.54 -14.11 12.02
N LEU A 55 5.53 -14.85 11.51
CA LEU A 55 6.37 -15.74 12.32
C LEU A 55 7.51 -15.00 13.06
N ALA A 56 7.92 -13.82 12.59
CA ALA A 56 9.09 -13.12 13.13
C ALA A 56 8.86 -12.53 14.52
N ILE A 57 7.72 -11.85 14.74
CA ILE A 57 7.40 -11.19 16.02
C ILE A 57 5.91 -11.41 16.38
N PRO A 58 5.53 -12.62 16.81
CA PRO A 58 4.14 -12.95 17.11
C PRO A 58 3.65 -12.26 18.40
N LEU A 59 2.41 -11.77 18.37
CA LEU A 59 1.69 -11.14 19.48
C LEU A 59 0.28 -11.77 19.58
N GLY A 60 0.22 -13.09 19.74
CA GLY A 60 -1.05 -13.84 19.73
C GLY A 60 -1.63 -13.96 18.32
N TYR A 61 -2.87 -13.49 18.12
CA TYR A 61 -3.54 -13.48 16.81
C TYR A 61 -3.05 -12.38 15.86
N ILE A 62 -2.14 -11.53 16.32
CA ILE A 62 -1.53 -10.43 15.55
C ILE A 62 -0.01 -10.55 15.58
N THR A 63 0.69 -9.75 14.77
CA THR A 63 2.16 -9.66 14.78
C THR A 63 2.58 -8.20 14.93
N ALA A 64 3.69 -7.99 15.65
CA ALA A 64 4.27 -6.66 15.83
C ALA A 64 4.99 -6.14 14.57
N PHE A 65 5.17 -6.99 13.55
CA PHE A 65 5.86 -6.63 12.33
C PHE A 65 5.32 -7.43 11.14
N TRP A 66 4.44 -6.81 10.35
CA TRP A 66 3.85 -7.48 9.19
C TRP A 66 4.14 -6.75 7.87
N PRO A 67 5.24 -7.08 7.19
CA PRO A 67 5.64 -6.46 5.92
C PRO A 67 4.70 -6.81 4.76
N GLY A 68 3.79 -7.79 4.92
CA GLY A 68 2.74 -8.07 3.94
C GLY A 68 1.90 -6.84 3.60
N GLN A 69 1.67 -5.94 4.56
CA GLN A 69 0.92 -4.72 4.29
C GLN A 69 1.63 -3.80 3.28
N ALA A 70 2.96 -3.79 3.24
CA ALA A 70 3.71 -3.06 2.21
C ALA A 70 3.34 -3.56 0.81
N ILE A 71 3.23 -4.89 0.64
CA ILE A 71 2.85 -5.53 -0.63
C ILE A 71 1.43 -5.11 -1.03
N GLN A 72 0.49 -5.04 -0.08
CA GLN A 72 -0.86 -4.54 -0.33
C GLN A 72 -0.84 -3.10 -0.83
N THR A 73 -0.26 -2.19 -0.05
CA THR A 73 -0.24 -0.75 -0.34
C THR A 73 0.47 -0.46 -1.66
N VAL A 74 1.69 -0.98 -1.83
CA VAL A 74 2.49 -0.76 -3.04
C VAL A 74 1.84 -1.40 -4.25
N GLY A 75 1.28 -2.61 -4.09
CA GLY A 75 0.52 -3.28 -5.12
C GLY A 75 -0.65 -2.41 -5.62
N GLY A 76 -1.45 -1.85 -4.72
CA GLY A 76 -2.54 -0.95 -5.10
C GLY A 76 -2.07 0.37 -5.73
N ILE A 77 -0.93 0.91 -5.30
CA ILE A 77 -0.32 2.10 -5.93
C ILE A 77 0.10 1.78 -7.37
N TRP A 78 0.86 0.72 -7.61
CA TRP A 78 1.39 0.39 -8.93
C TRP A 78 0.35 -0.21 -9.87
N TYR A 79 -0.50 -1.10 -9.37
CA TYR A 79 -1.33 -2.00 -10.19
C TYR A 79 -2.83 -1.78 -9.98
N GLY A 80 -3.25 -0.79 -9.18
CA GLY A 80 -4.65 -0.45 -8.99
C GLY A 80 -5.46 -1.64 -8.45
N GLY A 81 -6.60 -1.94 -9.07
CA GLY A 81 -7.48 -3.05 -8.73
C GLY A 81 -6.81 -4.42 -8.81
N TRP A 82 -5.84 -4.61 -9.71
CA TRP A 82 -5.04 -5.84 -9.78
C TRP A 82 -4.19 -6.05 -8.53
N GLY A 83 -3.58 -4.97 -8.04
CA GLY A 83 -2.89 -4.95 -6.76
C GLY A 83 -3.85 -5.14 -5.58
N GLY A 84 -5.07 -4.60 -5.68
CA GLY A 84 -6.15 -4.82 -4.72
C GLY A 84 -6.54 -6.30 -4.60
N ILE A 85 -6.69 -7.00 -5.72
CA ILE A 85 -6.95 -8.45 -5.73
C ILE A 85 -5.81 -9.20 -5.06
N ALA A 86 -4.57 -8.93 -5.46
CA ALA A 86 -3.41 -9.57 -4.83
C ALA A 86 -3.40 -9.33 -3.31
N GLY A 87 -3.62 -8.08 -2.91
CA GLY A 87 -3.65 -7.68 -1.50
C GLY A 87 -4.78 -8.29 -0.68
N ALA A 88 -5.92 -8.61 -1.30
CA ALA A 88 -7.02 -9.31 -0.64
C ALA A 88 -6.78 -10.83 -0.53
N VAL A 89 -6.14 -11.43 -1.54
CA VAL A 89 -6.00 -12.89 -1.67
C VAL A 89 -4.83 -13.43 -0.88
N PHE A 90 -3.65 -12.83 -0.99
CA PHE A 90 -2.45 -13.39 -0.35
C PHE A 90 -2.57 -13.54 1.18
N PRO A 91 -3.23 -12.61 1.92
CA PRO A 91 -3.31 -12.73 3.37
C PRO A 91 -4.05 -13.98 3.84
N ILE A 92 -5.01 -14.47 3.04
CA ILE A 92 -5.76 -15.69 3.34
C ILE A 92 -4.80 -16.88 3.45
N LEU A 93 -3.90 -16.98 2.47
CA LEU A 93 -2.93 -18.05 2.39
C LEU A 93 -1.78 -17.85 3.38
N SER A 94 -1.27 -16.63 3.53
CA SER A 94 -0.18 -16.38 4.48
C SER A 94 -0.60 -16.65 5.93
N ASN A 95 -1.84 -16.28 6.30
CA ASN A 95 -2.34 -16.51 7.65
C ASN A 95 -2.55 -17.99 7.94
N ALA A 96 -3.06 -18.74 6.95
CA ALA A 96 -3.22 -20.18 7.07
C ALA A 96 -1.87 -20.90 7.24
N ILE A 97 -0.85 -20.53 6.45
CA ILE A 97 0.49 -21.12 6.53
C ILE A 97 1.19 -20.75 7.85
N ALA A 98 1.08 -19.49 8.27
CA ALA A 98 1.69 -19.02 9.51
C ALA A 98 0.96 -19.52 10.77
N GLY A 99 -0.23 -20.11 10.63
CA GLY A 99 -1.08 -20.49 11.76
C GLY A 99 -1.65 -19.31 12.55
N SER A 100 -1.61 -18.09 12.01
CA SER A 100 -2.02 -16.87 12.72
C SER A 100 -3.54 -16.68 12.78
N ALA A 101 -4.29 -17.21 11.80
CA ALA A 101 -5.75 -17.18 11.80
C ALA A 101 -6.34 -18.37 11.03
N PRO A 102 -7.39 -19.04 11.55
CA PRO A 102 -8.14 -20.06 10.81
C PRO A 102 -8.74 -19.53 9.51
N LEU A 103 -9.05 -20.42 8.57
CA LEU A 103 -9.59 -20.04 7.26
C LEU A 103 -10.86 -19.17 7.33
N PRO A 104 -11.88 -19.45 8.17
CA PRO A 104 -13.06 -18.58 8.27
C PRO A 104 -12.73 -17.15 8.70
N VAL A 105 -11.81 -17.00 9.65
CA VAL A 105 -11.35 -15.70 10.16
C VAL A 105 -10.56 -14.96 9.07
N SER A 106 -9.69 -15.68 8.38
CA SER A 106 -8.90 -15.13 7.27
C SER A 106 -9.78 -14.64 6.11
N LEU A 107 -10.86 -15.34 5.79
CA LEU A 107 -11.85 -14.89 4.81
C LEU A 107 -12.59 -13.64 5.29
N ALA A 108 -12.93 -13.57 6.58
CA ALA A 108 -13.58 -12.40 7.17
C ALA A 108 -12.69 -11.14 7.17
N TYR A 109 -11.36 -11.29 7.08
CA TYR A 109 -10.44 -10.15 6.92
C TYR A 109 -10.42 -9.51 5.52
N ILE A 110 -11.03 -10.13 4.50
CA ILE A 110 -10.98 -9.63 3.11
C ILE A 110 -11.34 -8.14 3.00
N PRO A 111 -12.40 -7.61 3.63
CA PRO A 111 -12.72 -6.18 3.51
C PRO A 111 -11.61 -5.27 4.06
N GLY A 112 -11.02 -5.62 5.21
CA GLY A 112 -9.92 -4.88 5.82
C GLY A 112 -8.64 -4.93 4.97
N ASN A 113 -8.30 -6.10 4.44
CA ASN A 113 -7.15 -6.29 3.54
C ASN A 113 -7.33 -5.53 2.22
N LEU A 114 -8.51 -5.65 1.61
CA LEU A 114 -8.80 -4.92 0.38
C LEU A 114 -8.68 -3.41 0.60
N ALA A 115 -9.22 -2.89 1.71
CA ALA A 115 -9.07 -1.49 2.06
C ALA A 115 -7.60 -1.09 2.23
N GLN A 116 -6.81 -1.91 2.94
CA GLN A 116 -5.37 -1.69 3.09
C GLN A 116 -4.64 -1.61 1.74
N ALA A 117 -5.05 -2.43 0.78
CA ALA A 117 -4.45 -2.44 -0.56
C ALA A 117 -4.86 -1.22 -1.40
N VAL A 118 -6.13 -0.83 -1.39
CA VAL A 118 -6.65 0.15 -2.37
C VAL A 118 -6.58 1.60 -1.92
N VAL A 119 -6.65 1.90 -0.62
CA VAL A 119 -6.72 3.29 -0.11
C VAL A 119 -5.54 4.12 -0.59
N GLY A 120 -4.31 3.61 -0.43
CA GLY A 120 -3.10 4.27 -0.92
C GLY A 120 -3.13 4.48 -2.43
N GLY A 121 -3.50 3.45 -3.19
CA GLY A 121 -3.59 3.53 -4.65
C GLY A 121 -4.60 4.56 -5.15
N ILE A 122 -5.77 4.65 -4.50
CA ILE A 122 -6.80 5.65 -4.82
C ILE A 122 -6.27 7.05 -4.51
N ALA A 123 -5.69 7.26 -3.32
CA ALA A 123 -5.17 8.56 -2.91
C ALA A 123 -4.06 9.07 -3.84
N PHE A 124 -3.13 8.20 -4.25
CA PHE A 124 -2.06 8.55 -5.19
C PHE A 124 -2.60 9.05 -6.52
N ARG A 125 -3.66 8.43 -7.04
CA ARG A 125 -4.30 8.81 -8.31
C ARG A 125 -5.11 10.09 -8.17
N LEU A 126 -5.97 10.20 -7.15
CA LEU A 126 -6.81 11.37 -6.91
C LEU A 126 -5.97 12.62 -6.63
N LEU A 127 -4.93 12.46 -5.81
CA LEU A 127 -4.03 13.53 -5.45
C LEU A 127 -2.88 13.67 -6.46
N LYS A 128 -2.78 12.86 -7.50
CA LYS A 128 -1.67 12.94 -8.49
C LYS A 128 -0.28 12.93 -7.82
N ALA A 129 -0.08 12.11 -6.80
CA ALA A 129 1.21 11.93 -6.13
C ALA A 129 2.13 11.04 -6.98
N ASP A 130 3.43 11.30 -7.00
CA ASP A 130 4.39 10.50 -7.76
C ASP A 130 4.84 9.27 -6.94
N PRO A 131 4.59 8.03 -7.40
CA PRO A 131 5.04 6.80 -6.71
C PRO A 131 6.54 6.71 -6.45
N ARG A 132 7.36 7.53 -7.12
CA ARG A 132 8.81 7.63 -6.90
C ARG A 132 9.18 8.46 -5.66
N LEU A 133 8.19 8.98 -4.92
CA LEU A 133 8.35 9.79 -3.71
C LEU A 133 9.34 10.95 -3.93
N LYS A 134 9.07 11.78 -4.95
CA LYS A 134 9.98 12.86 -5.40
C LYS A 134 9.89 14.12 -4.56
N SER A 135 8.76 14.35 -3.91
CA SER A 135 8.49 15.57 -3.16
C SER A 135 7.88 15.26 -1.79
N GLY A 136 7.94 16.23 -0.87
CA GLY A 136 7.30 16.09 0.45
C GLY A 136 5.80 15.80 0.37
N ARG A 137 5.11 16.26 -0.68
CA ARG A 137 3.71 15.91 -0.94
C ARG A 137 3.52 14.43 -1.23
N ASP A 138 4.41 13.81 -2.01
CA ASP A 138 4.30 12.39 -2.35
C ASP A 138 4.54 11.53 -1.10
N TRP A 139 5.51 11.92 -0.27
CA TRP A 139 5.77 11.33 1.04
C TRP A 139 4.59 11.48 2.00
N MET A 140 3.96 12.65 2.03
CA MET A 140 2.76 12.89 2.83
C MET A 140 1.61 11.99 2.37
N VAL A 141 1.34 11.92 1.07
CA VAL A 141 0.25 11.07 0.54
C VAL A 141 0.51 9.59 0.85
N PHE A 142 1.76 9.13 0.70
CA PHE A 142 2.15 7.79 1.12
C PHE A 142 1.94 7.55 2.61
N THR A 143 2.49 8.41 3.45
CA THR A 143 2.47 8.22 4.91
C THR A 143 1.05 8.31 5.45
N VAL A 144 0.25 9.28 5.00
CA VAL A 144 -1.11 9.48 5.51
C VAL A 144 -2.06 8.42 4.95
N PHE A 145 -2.16 8.27 3.63
CA PHE A 145 -3.18 7.40 3.04
C PHE A 145 -2.69 5.98 2.82
N GLY A 146 -1.45 5.82 2.34
CA GLY A 146 -0.85 4.52 2.09
C GLY A 146 -0.56 3.75 3.37
N ILE A 147 -0.22 4.46 4.46
CA ILE A 147 0.18 3.84 5.73
C ILE A 147 -0.84 4.08 6.85
N ILE A 148 -1.08 5.32 7.26
CA ILE A 148 -1.88 5.56 8.48
C ILE A 148 -3.36 5.17 8.27
N VAL A 149 -4.04 5.77 7.28
CA VAL A 149 -5.48 5.54 7.05
C VAL A 149 -5.75 4.09 6.68
N SER A 150 -4.95 3.52 5.78
CA SER A 150 -5.07 2.11 5.37
C SER A 150 -4.96 1.16 6.56
N ASN A 151 -3.97 1.37 7.43
CA ASN A 151 -3.75 0.52 8.60
C ASN A 151 -4.78 0.75 9.71
N LEU A 152 -5.28 1.97 9.90
CA LEU A 152 -6.39 2.22 10.83
C LEU A 152 -7.63 1.42 10.43
N ILE A 153 -7.99 1.44 9.14
CA ILE A 153 -9.15 0.68 8.63
C ILE A 153 -8.93 -0.82 8.80
N GLY A 154 -7.76 -1.32 8.38
CA GLY A 154 -7.46 -2.76 8.46
C GLY A 154 -7.37 -3.27 9.90
N ALA A 155 -6.73 -2.53 10.80
CA ALA A 155 -6.63 -2.89 12.21
C ALA A 155 -8.00 -2.85 12.91
N ALA A 156 -8.81 -1.81 12.65
CA ALA A 156 -10.16 -1.71 13.20
C ALA A 156 -11.03 -2.89 12.73
N TRP A 157 -11.04 -3.16 11.42
CA TRP A 157 -11.78 -4.27 10.85
C TRP A 157 -11.30 -5.62 11.39
N GLY A 158 -9.99 -5.85 11.41
CA GLY A 158 -9.39 -7.07 11.95
C GLY A 158 -9.77 -7.32 13.40
N CYS A 159 -9.72 -6.30 14.25
CA CYS A 159 -10.12 -6.42 15.65
C CYS A 159 -11.62 -6.68 15.81
N LEU A 160 -12.48 -6.07 14.98
CA LEU A 160 -13.92 -6.35 14.98
C LEU A 160 -14.22 -7.79 14.55
N VAL A 161 -13.49 -8.31 13.56
CA VAL A 161 -13.58 -9.73 13.16
C VAL A 161 -13.14 -10.63 14.32
N LEU A 162 -11.99 -10.37 14.94
CA LEU A 162 -11.53 -11.16 16.10
C LEU A 162 -12.55 -11.16 17.25
N LEU A 163 -13.14 -10.00 17.54
CA LEU A 163 -14.17 -9.86 18.55
C LEU A 163 -15.44 -10.63 18.16
N GLY A 164 -15.88 -10.52 16.91
CA GLY A 164 -17.07 -11.21 16.38
C GLY A 164 -16.94 -12.74 16.38
N PHE A 165 -15.73 -13.27 16.23
CA PHE A 165 -15.42 -14.69 16.35
C PHE A 165 -15.11 -15.14 17.79
N GLY A 166 -15.15 -14.23 18.78
CA GLY A 166 -14.86 -14.54 20.18
C GLY A 166 -13.39 -14.88 20.47
N LEU A 167 -12.48 -14.51 19.58
CA LEU A 167 -11.03 -14.76 19.72
C LEU A 167 -10.34 -13.74 20.63
N ILE A 168 -10.93 -12.56 20.80
CA ILE A 168 -10.50 -11.56 21.77
C ILE A 168 -11.70 -11.08 22.58
N THR A 169 -11.44 -10.60 23.80
CA THR A 169 -12.45 -9.96 24.65
C THR A 169 -12.57 -8.47 24.30
N PRO A 170 -13.68 -7.79 24.64
CA PRO A 170 -13.80 -6.34 24.48
C PRO A 170 -12.68 -5.56 25.18
N GLY A 171 -12.22 -6.03 26.35
CA GLY A 171 -11.12 -5.42 27.08
C GLY A 171 -9.75 -5.56 26.39
N ALA A 172 -9.56 -6.61 25.58
CA ALA A 172 -8.35 -6.81 24.79
C ALA A 172 -8.35 -5.99 23.48
N PHE A 173 -9.50 -5.46 23.05
CA PHE A 173 -9.61 -4.71 21.79
C PHE A 173 -8.59 -3.56 21.66
N PRO A 174 -8.39 -2.67 22.66
CA PRO A 174 -7.49 -1.54 22.49
C PRO A 174 -6.03 -1.96 22.28
N VAL A 175 -5.55 -2.96 23.02
CA VAL A 175 -4.17 -3.44 22.89
C VAL A 175 -3.96 -4.18 21.57
N THR A 176 -4.92 -5.00 21.14
CA THR A 176 -4.88 -5.67 19.83
C THR A 176 -4.91 -4.65 18.69
N PHE A 177 -5.76 -3.63 18.77
CA PHE A 177 -5.87 -2.58 17.77
C PHE A 177 -4.57 -1.79 17.64
N ILE A 178 -4.01 -1.31 18.74
CA ILE A 178 -2.77 -0.54 18.74
C ILE A 178 -1.60 -1.39 18.23
N GLY A 179 -1.48 -2.63 18.71
CA GLY A 179 -0.43 -3.56 18.30
C GLY A 179 -0.49 -3.85 16.80
N TRP A 180 -1.68 -4.15 16.26
CA TRP A 180 -1.88 -4.40 14.84
C TRP A 180 -1.57 -3.15 14.01
N PHE A 181 -2.15 -2.01 14.39
CA PHE A 181 -1.98 -0.75 13.68
C PHE A 181 -0.50 -0.37 13.58
N LEU A 182 0.22 -0.37 14.70
CA LEU A 182 1.65 -0.01 14.72
C LEU A 182 2.49 -1.05 13.99
N GLY A 183 2.24 -2.33 14.21
CA GLY A 183 3.04 -3.40 13.63
C GLY A 183 2.95 -3.44 12.10
N ASN A 184 1.75 -3.20 11.56
CA ASN A 184 1.61 -3.04 10.12
C ASN A 184 2.20 -1.71 9.64
N SER A 185 1.91 -0.59 10.33
CA SER A 185 2.30 0.74 9.86
C SER A 185 3.82 0.91 9.78
N ILE A 186 4.56 0.45 10.78
CA ILE A 186 6.02 0.56 10.81
C ILE A 186 6.62 -0.30 9.69
N ALA A 187 6.22 -1.57 9.61
CA ALA A 187 6.74 -2.51 8.62
C ALA A 187 6.48 -2.02 7.19
N SER A 188 5.25 -1.56 6.94
CA SER A 188 4.83 -1.08 5.64
C SER A 188 5.38 0.28 5.26
N TRP A 189 5.60 1.18 6.22
CA TRP A 189 6.23 2.46 5.93
C TRP A 189 7.67 2.25 5.47
N VAL A 190 8.45 1.45 6.20
CA VAL A 190 9.86 1.19 5.87
C VAL A 190 9.98 0.46 4.52
N LEU A 191 9.33 -0.70 4.39
CA LEU A 191 9.44 -1.50 3.17
C LEU A 191 8.76 -0.82 1.98
N GLY A 192 7.59 -0.23 2.19
CA GLY A 192 6.86 0.49 1.15
C GLY A 192 7.61 1.71 0.65
N ALA A 193 8.25 2.49 1.53
CA ALA A 193 9.09 3.62 1.13
C ALA A 193 10.25 3.17 0.24
N VAL A 194 10.95 2.09 0.61
CA VAL A 194 12.06 1.53 -0.18
C VAL A 194 11.55 1.07 -1.56
N MET A 195 10.48 0.27 -1.59
CA MET A 195 9.90 -0.21 -2.84
C MET A 195 9.48 0.95 -3.74
N LEU A 196 8.71 1.91 -3.20
CA LEU A 196 8.25 3.07 -3.96
C LEU A 196 9.42 3.94 -4.44
N LYS A 197 10.41 4.23 -3.59
CA LYS A 197 11.52 5.11 -3.95
C LYS A 197 12.40 4.52 -5.05
N PHE A 198 12.71 3.23 -4.96
CA PHE A 198 13.73 2.61 -5.81
C PHE A 198 13.16 1.78 -6.97
N ILE A 199 11.97 1.20 -6.82
CA ILE A 199 11.39 0.28 -7.83
C ILE A 199 10.37 1.00 -8.71
N SER A 200 9.66 2.02 -8.20
CA SER A 200 8.72 2.82 -9.03
C SER A 200 9.34 3.35 -10.33
N PRO A 201 10.58 3.86 -10.39
CA PRO A 201 11.19 4.31 -11.65
C PRO A 201 11.23 3.23 -12.75
N ILE A 202 11.27 1.95 -12.37
CA ILE A 202 11.25 0.80 -13.28
C ILE A 202 9.80 0.46 -13.63
N VAL A 203 8.92 0.34 -12.63
CA VAL A 203 7.52 -0.04 -12.81
C VAL A 203 6.77 0.95 -13.69
N LEU A 204 6.99 2.26 -13.50
CA LEU A 204 6.33 3.33 -14.28
C LEU A 204 6.63 3.26 -15.79
N LYS A 205 7.75 2.65 -16.18
CA LYS A 205 8.11 2.45 -17.60
C LYS A 205 7.44 1.22 -18.21
N SER A 206 6.88 0.34 -17.39
CA SER A 206 6.26 -0.90 -17.83
C SER A 206 4.82 -0.70 -18.31
N LYS A 207 4.33 -1.68 -19.08
CA LYS A 207 2.89 -1.74 -19.44
C LYS A 207 2.01 -2.08 -18.24
N ALA A 208 2.58 -2.68 -17.19
CA ALA A 208 1.87 -3.11 -16.00
C ALA A 208 1.50 -1.98 -15.03
N PHE A 209 2.15 -0.82 -15.11
CA PHE A 209 1.74 0.32 -14.30
C PHE A 209 0.34 0.78 -14.70
N VAL A 210 -0.56 0.81 -13.72
CA VAL A 210 -1.97 1.11 -13.88
C VAL A 210 -2.21 2.57 -13.54
N LYS A 211 -2.63 3.37 -14.52
CA LYS A 211 -2.90 4.79 -14.37
C LYS A 211 -4.30 5.06 -13.81
N ARG A 212 -5.27 4.17 -14.05
CA ARG A 212 -6.65 4.24 -13.51
C ARG A 212 -6.89 3.14 -12.47
N VAL A 213 -8.06 2.48 -12.46
CA VAL A 213 -8.34 1.38 -11.54
C VAL A 213 -7.88 0.04 -12.13
N TRP A 214 -8.23 -0.27 -13.39
CA TRP A 214 -7.93 -1.58 -13.98
C TRP A 214 -6.91 -1.53 -15.13
N ALA A 215 -6.57 -0.33 -15.60
CA ALA A 215 -5.48 0.02 -16.50
C ALA A 215 -5.36 1.55 -16.58
#